data_AF-A0A9E5THG1-F1
#
_entry.id   AF-A0A9E5THG1-F1
#
_cell.length_a   1.000
_cell.length_b   1.000
_cell.length_c   1.000
_cell.angle_alpha   90.00
_cell.angle_beta   90.00
_cell.angle_gamma   90.00
#
_symmetry.space_group_name_H-M   'P 1'
#
loop_
_entity.id
_entity.type
_entity.pdbx_description
1 polymer ?
#
loop_
_entity_poly.entity_id
_entity_poly.type
_entity_poly.pdbx_seq_one_letter_code
_entity_poly.pdbx_strand_id
1 'polypeptide(L)'
;MEGEVLVNLTTPNCVFSIWVSESTTQAAEITVQYGRVGVKTLRVNMDRLEAKWESVLPEYERLGGRALIAKILLAEVPPRCEPLGSNNKLIFAPGLLGGTSLSSSGRLSIGGKSPLTGGVKEANCGGNGGSDLARLGVKALVVEGQPADGKLYQLYISSTGV
;
A
#
# COMPACT_ATOMS: atom_id res chain seq x y z
N MET A 1 -3.58 21.16 -2.47
CA MET A 1 -2.54 20.33 -3.11
C MET A 1 -3.02 18.89 -2.99
N GLU A 2 -3.84 18.47 -3.96
CA GLU A 2 -4.32 17.10 -4.10
C GLU A 2 -3.15 16.27 -4.64
N GLY A 3 -2.75 15.24 -3.91
CA GLY A 3 -1.68 14.32 -4.30
C GLY A 3 -2.29 13.00 -4.75
N GLU A 4 -1.98 12.57 -5.97
CA GLU A 4 -2.38 11.30 -6.57
C GLU A 4 -1.21 10.31 -6.49
N VAL A 5 -1.48 9.03 -6.22
CA VAL A 5 -0.44 8.00 -6.15
C VAL A 5 -0.73 6.87 -7.12
N LEU A 6 0.14 6.71 -8.12
CA LEU A 6 0.16 5.59 -9.04
C LEU A 6 1.24 4.58 -8.62
N VAL A 7 0.85 3.31 -8.43
CA VAL A 7 1.78 2.20 -8.14
C VAL A 7 1.86 1.29 -9.37
N ASN A 8 3.04 1.26 -10.02
CA ASN A 8 3.32 0.38 -11.17
C ASN A 8 4.13 -0.84 -10.70
N LEU A 9 3.61 -2.05 -10.95
CA LEU A 9 4.22 -3.32 -10.57
C LEU A 9 4.91 -3.96 -11.79
N THR A 10 6.20 -3.70 -12.01
CA THR A 10 7.00 -4.33 -13.08
C THR A 10 8.35 -4.88 -12.56
N THR A 11 8.82 -5.97 -13.17
CA THR A 11 10.08 -6.73 -12.92
C THR A 11 11.32 -6.11 -13.62
N PRO A 12 12.50 -6.75 -13.62
CA PRO A 12 13.50 -6.90 -12.56
C PRO A 12 14.59 -5.79 -12.58
N ASN A 13 14.46 -4.76 -13.42
CA ASN A 13 15.43 -3.65 -13.49
C ASN A 13 14.82 -2.40 -12.84
N CYS A 14 15.11 -2.22 -11.56
CA CYS A 14 14.57 -1.17 -10.70
C CYS A 14 14.79 0.25 -11.23
N VAL A 15 13.75 0.82 -11.83
CA VAL A 15 13.50 2.28 -11.82
C VAL A 15 12.03 2.49 -11.47
N PHE A 16 11.75 2.73 -10.19
CA PHE A 16 10.42 3.15 -9.74
C PHE A 16 10.18 4.57 -10.23
N SER A 17 9.14 4.78 -11.04
CA SER A 17 8.71 6.11 -11.48
C SER A 17 7.32 6.40 -10.92
N ILE A 18 7.19 7.51 -10.19
CA ILE A 18 5.93 8.07 -9.71
C ILE A 18 5.64 9.26 -10.62
N TRP A 19 4.53 9.22 -11.36
CA TRP A 19 4.06 10.30 -12.24
C TRP A 19 2.74 10.86 -11.71
N VAL A 20 2.52 12.17 -11.91
CA VAL A 20 1.31 12.92 -11.53
C VAL A 20 0.64 13.42 -12.81
N SER A 21 -0.65 13.17 -13.03
CA SER A 21 -1.39 13.76 -14.16
C SER A 21 -2.91 13.84 -13.92
N GLU A 22 -3.51 14.99 -14.23
CA GLU A 22 -4.93 15.30 -14.01
C GLU A 22 -5.89 14.52 -14.94
N SER A 23 -6.96 13.93 -14.39
CA SER A 23 -8.38 14.31 -14.67
C SER A 23 -9.44 13.25 -14.28
N THR A 24 -10.54 13.77 -13.73
CA THR A 24 -11.95 13.32 -13.69
C THR A 24 -12.45 12.33 -12.61
N THR A 25 -13.62 12.69 -12.07
CA THR A 25 -14.24 12.40 -10.77
C THR A 25 -15.30 11.28 -10.79
N GLN A 26 -15.45 10.50 -9.71
CA GLN A 26 -16.75 10.05 -9.19
C GLN A 26 -16.71 9.84 -7.67
N ALA A 27 -17.63 10.43 -6.92
CA ALA A 27 -17.55 10.64 -5.47
C ALA A 27 -18.26 9.55 -4.64
N ALA A 28 -17.54 8.99 -3.67
CA ALA A 28 -18.10 8.38 -2.46
C ALA A 28 -17.88 9.34 -1.28
N GLU A 29 -18.90 9.55 -0.43
CA GLU A 29 -18.76 10.37 0.79
C GLU A 29 -17.77 9.71 1.76
N ILE A 30 -16.55 10.25 1.80
CA ILE A 30 -15.52 9.90 2.77
C ILE A 30 -15.41 11.06 3.75
N THR A 31 -15.84 10.86 5.00
CA THR A 31 -15.61 11.81 6.08
C THR A 31 -14.11 11.88 6.38
N VAL A 32 -13.42 12.89 5.85
CA VAL A 32 -12.00 13.14 6.10
C VAL A 32 -11.84 13.72 7.50
N GLN A 33 -11.45 12.88 8.47
CA GLN A 33 -11.08 13.36 9.80
C GLN A 33 -9.64 13.91 9.79
N TYR A 34 -9.54 15.23 9.68
CA TYR A 34 -8.29 15.99 9.77
C TYR A 34 -7.56 15.66 11.09
N GLY A 35 -6.35 15.10 11.01
CA GLY A 35 -5.47 14.90 12.18
C GLY A 35 -5.11 13.45 12.55
N ARG A 36 -5.73 12.42 11.95
CA ARG A 36 -5.29 11.02 12.11
C ARG A 36 -4.64 10.50 10.82
N VAL A 37 -3.34 10.18 10.91
CA VAL A 37 -2.60 9.57 9.80
C VAL A 37 -3.00 8.10 9.65
N GLY A 38 -3.57 7.74 8.49
CA GLY A 38 -3.91 6.37 8.12
C GLY A 38 -5.10 5.78 8.90
N VAL A 39 -6.31 6.02 8.40
CA VAL A 39 -7.59 5.61 9.01
C VAL A 39 -8.22 4.38 8.37
N LYS A 40 -7.81 4.05 7.14
CA LYS A 40 -8.37 2.94 6.35
C LYS A 40 -7.26 2.11 5.71
N THR A 41 -7.53 0.82 5.56
CA THR A 41 -6.69 -0.13 4.82
C THR A 41 -7.36 -0.41 3.48
N LEU A 42 -6.61 -0.33 2.38
CA LEU A 42 -7.08 -0.76 1.06
C LEU A 42 -6.62 -2.18 0.81
N ARG A 43 -7.53 -3.12 0.58
CA ARG A 43 -7.23 -4.48 0.14
C ARG A 43 -7.57 -4.63 -1.33
N VAL A 44 -6.62 -5.15 -2.10
CA VAL A 44 -6.80 -5.46 -3.52
C VAL A 44 -6.61 -6.95 -3.71
N ASN A 45 -7.69 -7.63 -4.07
CA ASN A 45 -7.69 -9.05 -4.39
C ASN A 45 -7.54 -9.21 -5.91
N MET A 46 -6.40 -9.74 -6.33
CA MET A 46 -6.06 -9.92 -7.75
C MET A 46 -6.71 -11.16 -8.37
N ASP A 47 -7.16 -12.14 -7.57
CA ASP A 47 -7.87 -13.31 -8.09
C ASP A 47 -9.24 -12.89 -8.67
N ARG A 48 -9.87 -11.88 -8.04
CA ARG A 48 -11.20 -11.35 -8.42
C ARG A 48 -11.17 -9.96 -9.05
N LEU A 49 -10.01 -9.29 -9.03
CA LEU A 49 -9.84 -7.89 -9.43
C LEU A 49 -10.77 -6.94 -8.65
N GLU A 50 -10.83 -7.14 -7.34
CA GLU A 50 -11.69 -6.37 -6.43
C GLU A 50 -10.85 -5.53 -5.47
N ALA A 51 -11.24 -4.27 -5.28
CA ALA A 51 -10.65 -3.37 -4.29
C ALA A 51 -11.66 -3.07 -3.19
N LYS A 52 -11.26 -3.21 -1.92
CA LYS A 52 -12.11 -3.02 -0.75
C LYS A 52 -11.42 -2.19 0.32
N TRP A 53 -12.17 -1.22 0.83
CA TRP A 53 -11.76 -0.44 2.00
C TRP A 53 -12.17 -1.16 3.29
N GLU A 54 -11.24 -1.24 4.23
CA GLU A 54 -11.45 -1.80 5.56
C GLU A 54 -11.02 -0.81 6.63
N SER A 55 -11.66 -0.87 7.80
CA SER A 55 -11.20 -0.15 8.97
C SER A 55 -9.86 -0.72 9.46
N VAL A 56 -9.02 0.15 9.99
CA VAL A 56 -7.76 -0.28 10.59
C VAL A 56 -8.07 -1.04 11.89
N LEU A 57 -7.48 -2.23 12.05
CA LEU A 57 -7.62 -3.00 13.28
C LEU A 57 -6.98 -2.23 14.46
N PRO A 58 -7.54 -2.30 15.68
CA PRO A 58 -7.00 -1.59 16.84
C PRO A 58 -5.51 -1.85 17.09
N GLU A 59 -5.04 -3.08 16.86
CA GLU A 59 -3.63 -3.46 17.02
C GLU A 59 -2.68 -2.85 15.96
N TYR A 60 -3.23 -2.37 14.84
CA TYR A 60 -2.46 -1.74 13.75
C TYR A 60 -2.42 -0.22 13.86
N GLU A 61 -3.25 0.39 14.70
CA GLU A 61 -3.38 1.85 14.82
C GLU A 61 -2.05 2.54 15.13
N ARG A 62 -1.24 1.94 16.01
CA ARG A 62 0.05 2.50 16.46
C ARG A 62 1.23 2.02 15.62
N LEU A 63 0.98 1.25 14.56
CA LEU A 63 2.01 0.74 13.66
C LEU A 63 2.04 1.53 12.35
N GLY A 64 3.18 1.50 11.68
CA GLY A 64 3.37 2.07 10.35
C GLY A 64 4.63 1.50 9.71
N GLY A 65 4.78 1.72 8.40
CA GLY A 65 5.92 1.22 7.63
C GLY A 65 6.21 -0.27 7.87
N ARG A 66 7.50 -0.59 8.06
CA ARG A 66 8.00 -1.95 8.32
C ARG A 66 7.27 -2.69 9.45
N ALA A 67 6.97 -2.01 10.56
CA ALA A 67 6.35 -2.67 11.71
C ALA A 67 4.93 -3.17 11.38
N LEU A 68 4.17 -2.36 10.64
CA LEU A 68 2.84 -2.74 10.18
C LEU A 68 2.91 -3.90 9.18
N ILE A 69 3.84 -3.83 8.23
CA ILE A 69 4.06 -4.91 7.25
C ILE A 69 4.38 -6.23 7.96
N ALA A 70 5.34 -6.23 8.89
CA ALA A 70 5.74 -7.43 9.59
C ALA A 70 4.59 -8.05 10.40
N LYS A 71 3.76 -7.21 11.03
CA LYS A 71 2.59 -7.65 11.80
C LYS A 71 1.52 -8.29 10.91
N ILE A 72 1.20 -7.67 9.77
CA ILE A 72 0.24 -8.22 8.80
C ILE A 72 0.76 -9.54 8.22
N LEU A 73 2.03 -9.61 7.82
CA LEU A 73 2.61 -10.84 7.28
C LEU A 73 2.59 -11.99 8.30
N LEU A 74 2.91 -11.69 9.56
CA LEU A 74 2.86 -12.69 10.63
C LEU A 74 1.45 -13.22 10.88
N ALA A 75 0.43 -12.36 10.77
CA ALA A 75 -0.96 -12.73 11.01
C ALA A 75 -1.60 -13.45 9.82
N GLU A 76 -1.23 -13.08 8.59
CA GLU A 76 -2.03 -13.41 7.41
C GLU A 76 -1.31 -14.22 6.33
N VAL A 77 0.02 -14.32 6.35
CA VAL A 77 0.79 -15.04 5.32
C VAL A 77 1.31 -16.37 5.90
N PRO A 78 0.94 -17.52 5.31
CA PRO A 78 1.43 -18.80 5.78
C PRO A 78 2.97 -18.88 5.69
N PRO A 79 3.68 -19.30 6.75
CA PRO A 79 5.14 -19.26 6.78
C PRO A 79 5.78 -20.16 5.73
N ARG A 80 5.07 -21.20 5.27
CA ARG A 80 5.53 -22.16 4.25
C ARG A 80 4.97 -21.88 2.85
N CYS A 81 4.28 -20.76 2.60
CA CYS A 81 3.76 -20.46 1.26
C CYS A 81 4.90 -20.15 0.28
N GLU A 82 4.65 -20.37 -1.01
CA GLU A 82 5.59 -19.92 -2.04
C GLU A 82 5.65 -18.38 -2.10
N PRO A 83 6.84 -17.75 -2.13
CA PRO A 83 6.96 -16.29 -2.16
C PRO A 83 6.38 -15.63 -3.41
N LEU A 84 6.35 -16.33 -4.55
CA LEU A 84 5.77 -15.82 -5.80
C LEU A 84 4.37 -16.37 -6.08
N GLY A 85 3.77 -17.08 -5.12
CA GLY A 85 2.42 -17.62 -5.24
C GLY A 85 1.35 -16.68 -4.70
N SER A 86 0.09 -17.02 -4.98
CA SER A 86 -1.12 -16.24 -4.59
C SER A 86 -1.30 -16.05 -3.07
N ASN A 87 -0.67 -16.89 -2.25
CA ASN A 87 -0.74 -16.81 -0.80
C ASN A 87 0.20 -15.78 -0.18
N ASN A 88 1.15 -15.22 -0.95
CA ASN A 88 1.97 -14.11 -0.47
C ASN A 88 1.19 -12.79 -0.59
N LYS A 89 1.57 -11.81 0.23
CA LYS A 89 0.99 -10.47 0.20
C LYS A 89 2.06 -9.43 -0.06
N LEU A 90 1.76 -8.50 -0.97
CA LEU A 90 2.59 -7.33 -1.21
C LEU A 90 1.93 -6.13 -0.53
N ILE A 91 2.61 -5.58 0.48
CA ILE A 91 2.05 -4.57 1.38
C ILE A 91 2.82 -3.28 1.24
N PHE A 92 2.10 -2.20 0.97
CA PHE A 92 2.58 -0.83 0.94
C PHE A 92 2.10 -0.13 2.22
N ALA A 93 3.03 0.30 3.06
CA ALA A 93 2.72 0.97 4.32
C ALA A 93 3.52 2.28 4.41
N PRO A 94 2.86 3.46 4.38
CA PRO A 94 3.54 4.69 4.69
C PRO A 94 4.03 4.69 6.15
N GLY A 95 5.05 5.50 6.44
CA GLY A 95 5.49 5.72 7.81
C GLY A 95 4.36 6.26 8.68
N LEU A 96 4.41 5.98 9.99
CA LEU A 96 3.38 6.42 10.94
C LEU A 96 3.14 7.94 10.91
N LEU A 97 4.17 8.71 10.54
CA LEU A 97 4.15 10.17 10.47
C LEU A 97 4.12 10.69 9.02
N GLY A 98 3.93 9.83 8.01
CA GLY A 98 4.16 10.16 6.60
C GLY A 98 3.31 11.31 6.04
N GLY A 99 2.11 11.52 6.59
CA GLY A 99 1.21 12.60 6.18
C GLY A 99 1.44 13.94 6.89
N THR A 100 2.43 14.03 7.78
CA THR A 100 2.71 15.25 8.55
C THR A 100 3.69 16.18 7.85
N SER A 101 3.84 17.40 8.36
CA SER A 101 4.85 18.37 7.89
C SER A 101 6.25 18.14 8.47
N LEU A 102 6.46 17.02 9.18
CA LEU A 102 7.75 16.69 9.76
C LEU A 102 8.77 16.39 8.65
N SER A 103 9.97 16.93 8.82
CA SER A 103 11.07 16.69 7.89
C SER A 103 11.38 15.19 7.80
N SER A 104 11.62 14.72 6.57
CA SER A 104 11.97 13.32 6.27
C SER A 104 10.94 12.26 6.69
N SER A 105 9.69 12.63 6.96
CA SER A 105 8.65 11.70 7.42
C SER A 105 7.95 10.92 6.28
N GLY A 106 8.01 11.42 5.05
CA GLY A 106 7.37 10.86 3.84
C GLY A 106 7.94 9.55 3.30
N ARG A 107 8.38 8.64 4.17
CA ARG A 107 8.92 7.34 3.77
C ARG A 107 7.79 6.35 3.48
N LEU A 108 7.98 5.55 2.44
CA LEU A 108 7.11 4.43 2.10
C LEU A 108 7.88 3.12 2.29
N SER A 109 7.26 2.18 3.01
CA SER A 109 7.77 0.82 3.18
C SER A 109 6.95 -0.11 2.31
N ILE A 110 7.62 -1.02 1.61
CA ILE A 110 6.98 -2.02 0.75
C ILE A 110 7.54 -3.39 1.13
N GLY A 111 6.71 -4.37 1.41
CA GLY A 111 7.22 -5.67 1.84
C GLY A 111 6.25 -6.83 1.67
N GLY A 112 6.83 -8.01 1.83
CA GLY A 112 6.18 -9.31 1.62
C GLY A 112 7.12 -10.44 2.00
N LYS A 113 6.72 -11.68 1.72
CA LYS A 113 7.67 -12.81 1.75
C LYS A 113 8.64 -12.69 0.58
N SER A 114 9.94 -12.77 0.87
CA SER A 114 10.99 -12.60 -0.13
C SER A 114 11.23 -13.88 -0.92
N PRO A 115 11.28 -13.82 -2.27
CA PRO A 115 11.73 -14.96 -3.08
C PRO A 115 13.23 -15.24 -2.92
N LEU A 116 14.03 -14.23 -2.56
CA LEU A 116 15.48 -14.38 -2.42
C LEU A 116 15.87 -15.01 -1.08
N THR A 117 15.25 -14.57 0.02
CA THR A 117 15.63 -15.01 1.37
C THR A 117 14.66 -16.02 1.99
N GLY A 118 13.48 -16.20 1.41
CA GLY A 118 12.41 -17.06 1.96
C GLY A 118 11.74 -16.53 3.24
N GLY A 119 12.21 -15.41 3.79
CA GLY A 119 11.68 -14.77 5.00
C GLY A 119 10.90 -13.50 4.71
N VAL A 120 10.56 -12.77 5.78
CA VAL A 120 9.97 -11.43 5.67
C VAL A 120 11.02 -10.43 5.17
N LYS A 121 10.67 -9.64 4.16
CA LYS A 121 11.52 -8.54 3.67
C LYS A 121 10.68 -7.29 3.46
N GLU A 122 11.29 -6.16 3.81
CA GLU A 122 10.80 -4.82 3.51
C GLU A 122 11.87 -4.03 2.76
N ALA A 123 11.43 -3.20 1.82
CA ALA A 123 12.21 -2.23 1.07
C ALA A 123 11.61 -0.84 1.31
N ASN A 124 12.49 0.13 1.56
CA ASN A 124 12.09 1.46 1.97
C ASN A 124 12.48 2.49 0.90
N CYS A 125 11.55 3.35 0.52
CA CYS A 125 11.82 4.47 -0.39
C CYS A 125 11.39 5.80 0.24
N GLY A 126 12.02 6.87 -0.24
CA GLY A 126 11.56 8.25 0.00
C GLY A 126 10.75 8.76 -1.18
N GLY A 127 10.58 10.08 -1.25
CA GLY A 127 9.76 10.72 -2.28
C GLY A 127 8.33 10.97 -1.80
N ASN A 128 7.44 11.32 -2.73
CA ASN A 128 6.10 11.80 -2.38
C ASN A 128 5.09 10.68 -2.10
N GLY A 129 5.28 9.49 -2.69
CA GLY A 129 4.28 8.41 -2.61
C GLY A 129 3.90 7.98 -1.19
N GLY A 130 4.84 8.01 -0.24
CA GLY A 130 4.55 7.73 1.17
C GLY A 130 3.70 8.82 1.83
N SER A 131 4.00 10.09 1.54
CA SER A 131 3.23 11.23 2.05
C SER A 131 1.86 11.34 1.43
N ASP A 132 1.75 11.13 0.12
CA ASP A 132 0.48 11.23 -0.61
C ASP A 132 -0.48 10.11 -0.19
N LEU A 133 0.02 8.87 -0.09
CA LEU A 133 -0.77 7.74 0.40
C LEU A 133 -1.27 7.96 1.85
N ALA A 134 -0.41 8.52 2.70
CA ALA A 134 -0.77 8.89 4.06
C ALA A 134 -1.80 10.03 4.13
N ARG A 135 -1.71 11.04 3.24
CA ARG A 135 -2.66 12.15 3.13
C ARG A 135 -4.02 11.72 2.59
N LEU A 136 -4.06 10.69 1.74
CA LEU A 136 -5.29 10.00 1.32
C LEU A 136 -5.93 9.17 2.46
N GLY A 137 -5.31 9.16 3.65
CA GLY A 137 -5.79 8.45 4.82
C GLY A 137 -5.54 6.94 4.75
N VAL A 138 -4.68 6.46 3.84
CA VAL A 138 -4.39 5.05 3.67
C VAL A 138 -3.29 4.62 4.62
N LYS A 139 -3.63 3.70 5.54
CA LYS A 139 -2.71 3.13 6.54
C LYS A 139 -1.84 2.04 5.94
N ALA A 140 -2.44 1.22 5.09
CA ALA A 140 -1.78 0.20 4.30
C ALA A 140 -2.59 -0.06 3.02
N LEU A 141 -1.88 -0.35 1.94
CA LEU A 141 -2.41 -1.00 0.75
C LEU A 141 -1.88 -2.44 0.75
N VAL A 142 -2.78 -3.42 0.78
CA VAL A 142 -2.46 -4.85 0.79
C VAL A 142 -2.93 -5.44 -0.54
N VAL A 143 -1.99 -5.95 -1.33
CA VAL A 143 -2.27 -6.69 -2.56
C VAL A 143 -2.15 -8.18 -2.25
N GLU A 144 -3.18 -8.94 -2.59
CA GLU A 144 -3.27 -10.39 -2.36
C GLU A 144 -3.81 -11.11 -3.59
N GLY A 145 -3.58 -12.42 -3.66
CA GLY A 145 -3.97 -13.23 -4.81
C GLY A 145 -3.03 -13.05 -6.00
N GLN A 146 -3.42 -13.60 -7.15
CA GLN A 146 -2.70 -13.51 -8.40
C GLN A 146 -3.70 -13.39 -9.55
N PRO A 147 -3.50 -12.45 -10.51
CA PRO A 147 -4.39 -12.36 -11.65
C PRO A 147 -4.35 -13.67 -12.46
N ALA A 148 -5.50 -14.07 -12.98
CA ALA A 148 -5.63 -15.28 -13.79
C ALA A 148 -4.89 -15.18 -15.14
N ASP A 149 -4.58 -13.97 -15.57
CA ASP A 149 -3.83 -13.70 -16.79
C ASP A 149 -2.47 -13.05 -16.50
N GLY A 150 -1.60 -13.01 -17.52
CA GLY A 150 -0.28 -12.38 -17.43
C GLY A 150 -0.28 -10.89 -17.76
N LYS A 151 -1.40 -10.17 -17.61
CA LYS A 151 -1.49 -8.75 -17.98
C LYS A 151 -0.94 -7.84 -16.90
N LEU A 152 -0.68 -6.60 -17.31
CA LEU A 152 -0.32 -5.50 -16.43
C LEU A 152 -1.58 -4.79 -15.94
N TYR A 153 -1.61 -4.51 -14.64
CA TYR A 153 -2.68 -3.80 -13.99
C TYR A 153 -2.14 -2.49 -13.40
N GLN A 154 -2.96 -1.45 -13.49
CA GLN A 154 -2.68 -0.16 -12.87
C GLN A 154 -3.72 0.07 -11.78
N LEU A 155 -3.24 0.30 -10.56
CA LEU A 155 -4.10 0.71 -9.45
C LEU A 155 -4.04 2.23 -9.34
N TYR A 156 -5.19 2.87 -9.51
CA TYR A 156 -5.36 4.30 -9.31
C TYR A 156 -5.99 4.53 -7.94
N ILE A 157 -5.44 5.46 -7.15
CA ILE A 157 -5.97 5.79 -5.82
C ILE A 157 -6.08 7.29 -5.73
N SER A 158 -7.29 7.78 -5.50
CA SER A 158 -7.59 9.20 -5.34
C SER A 158 -8.43 9.46 -4.10
N SER A 159 -8.71 10.73 -3.84
CA SER A 159 -9.69 11.15 -2.83
C SER A 159 -11.12 10.75 -3.21
N THR A 160 -11.40 10.53 -4.49
CA THR A 160 -12.72 10.23 -5.03
C THR A 160 -13.00 8.72 -5.06
N GLY A 161 -11.98 7.88 -5.21
CA GLY A 161 -12.15 6.42 -5.27
C GLY A 161 -10.87 5.64 -5.58
N VAL A 162 -11.08 4.37 -5.90
CA VAL A 162 -10.08 3.37 -6.35
C VAL A 162 -10.62 2.70 -7.59
#